data_AF-A0A0C3QAX9-F1
#
_entry.id   AF-A0A0C3QAX9-F1
#
_cell.length_a   1.000
_cell.length_b   1.000
_cell.length_c   1.000
_cell.angle_alpha   90.00
_cell.angle_beta   90.00
_cell.angle_gamma   90.00
#
_symmetry.space_group_name_H-M   'P 1'
#
loop_
_entity.id
_entity.type
_entity.pdbx_description
1 polymer ?
#
loop_
_entity_poly.entity_id
_entity_poly.type
_entity_poly.pdbx_seq_one_letter_code
_entity_poly.pdbx_strand_id
1 'polypeptide(L)'
;MSATNPGILQRGKPFSVPEITNPIFQKSSGVKDMIWFIAGALQLAAPLTTQVICASINEHQPWRIEACRGINKIVAAQRNIQWILSRSPAFEHDGSGNWYMTGRPLVRTPTC
;
A
#
# COMPACT_ATOMS: atom_id res chain seq x y z
N MET A 1 -12.00 10.68 -38.63
CA MET A 1 -10.77 11.10 -37.94
C MET A 1 -11.08 11.11 -36.45
N SER A 2 -10.80 10.01 -35.74
CA SER A 2 -11.10 9.89 -34.31
C SER A 2 -9.88 10.27 -33.49
N ALA A 3 -10.02 11.29 -32.65
CA ALA A 3 -9.01 11.67 -31.68
C ALA A 3 -8.96 10.62 -30.57
N THR A 4 -7.87 9.87 -30.48
CA THR A 4 -7.58 8.96 -29.37
C THR A 4 -7.26 9.81 -28.14
N ASN A 5 -8.18 9.87 -27.17
CA ASN A 5 -7.94 10.50 -25.87
C ASN A 5 -6.81 9.79 -25.11
N PRO A 6 -5.70 10.46 -24.76
CA PRO A 6 -4.59 9.86 -24.03
C PRO A 6 -4.80 10.02 -22.52
N GLY A 7 -5.84 9.42 -21.94
CA GLY A 7 -6.22 9.77 -20.56
C GLY A 7 -7.08 8.80 -19.77
N ILE A 8 -7.21 7.53 -20.17
CA ILE A 8 -7.85 6.51 -19.33
C ILE A 8 -6.83 5.42 -19.06
N LEU A 9 -6.00 5.64 -18.03
CA LEU A 9 -5.30 4.55 -17.35
C LEU A 9 -6.36 3.52 -16.96
N GLN A 10 -6.40 2.38 -17.64
CA GLN A 10 -7.25 1.28 -17.19
C GLN A 10 -6.73 0.85 -15.81
N ARG A 11 -7.43 1.28 -14.75
CA ARG A 11 -7.22 0.83 -13.36
C ARG A 11 -7.48 -0.67 -13.32
N GLY A 12 -6.43 -1.46 -13.58
CA GLY A 12 -6.51 -2.91 -13.63
C GLY A 12 -6.48 -3.52 -12.22
N LYS A 13 -7.20 -4.62 -12.02
CA LYS A 13 -6.96 -5.49 -10.87
C LYS A 13 -5.48 -5.91 -10.92
N PRO A 14 -4.66 -5.62 -9.89
CA PRO A 14 -3.29 -6.13 -9.84
C PRO A 14 -3.33 -7.67 -9.89
N PHE A 15 -2.38 -8.28 -10.61
CA PHE A 15 -2.18 -9.72 -10.55
C PHE A 15 -1.94 -10.15 -9.09
N SER A 16 -2.83 -11.02 -8.58
CA SER A 16 -2.74 -11.81 -7.34
C SER A 16 -2.23 -11.09 -6.09
N VAL A 17 -2.98 -10.10 -5.60
CA VAL A 17 -2.76 -9.56 -4.24
C VAL A 17 -3.41 -10.48 -3.21
N PRO A 18 -2.68 -10.95 -2.18
CA PRO A 18 -3.26 -11.76 -1.11
C PRO A 18 -4.28 -10.97 -0.30
N GLU A 19 -5.33 -11.64 0.19
CA GLU A 19 -6.26 -11.06 1.17
C GLU A 19 -5.52 -10.63 2.44
N ILE A 20 -5.95 -9.54 3.07
CA ILE A 20 -5.28 -8.99 4.27
C ILE A 20 -5.24 -9.96 5.47
N THR A 21 -6.12 -10.97 5.46
CA THR A 21 -6.20 -12.06 6.45
C THR A 21 -5.29 -13.24 6.13
N ASN A 22 -4.57 -13.21 5.00
CA ASN A 22 -3.78 -14.34 4.54
C ASN A 22 -2.62 -14.63 5.53
N PRO A 23 -2.37 -15.91 5.90
CA PRO A 23 -1.30 -16.30 6.82
C PRO A 23 0.12 -15.88 6.42
N ILE A 24 0.34 -15.51 5.15
CA ILE A 24 1.57 -14.84 4.70
C ILE A 24 1.88 -13.59 5.53
N PHE A 25 0.88 -12.90 6.08
CA PHE A 25 1.03 -11.64 6.81
C PHE A 25 1.24 -11.84 8.33
N GLN A 26 2.12 -12.74 8.71
CA GLN A 26 2.50 -13.00 10.10
C GLN A 26 3.81 -12.31 10.52
N LYS A 27 4.11 -12.30 11.82
CA LYS A 27 5.28 -11.60 12.39
C LYS A 27 6.64 -12.11 11.89
N SER A 28 6.72 -13.40 11.56
CA SER A 28 7.92 -14.02 10.97
C SER A 28 8.15 -13.61 9.51
N SER A 29 7.16 -12.99 8.87
CA SER A 29 7.22 -12.54 7.49
C SER A 29 7.88 -11.16 7.38
N GLY A 30 8.74 -11.00 6.37
CA GLY A 30 9.63 -9.84 6.26
C GLY A 30 8.92 -8.50 5.98
N VAL A 31 9.74 -7.45 5.86
CA VAL A 31 9.29 -6.10 5.44
C VAL A 31 8.70 -6.13 4.01
N LYS A 32 9.12 -7.09 3.17
CA LYS A 32 8.66 -7.28 1.80
C LYS A 32 7.15 -7.56 1.69
N ASP A 33 6.48 -7.92 2.78
CA ASP A 33 5.04 -8.20 2.80
C ASP A 33 4.20 -6.94 3.04
N MET A 34 4.82 -5.83 3.46
CA MET A 34 4.09 -4.58 3.75
C MET A 34 3.48 -3.97 2.49
N ILE A 35 4.16 -4.03 1.35
CA ILE A 35 3.64 -3.52 0.07
C ILE A 35 2.42 -4.34 -0.41
N TRP A 36 2.44 -5.65 -0.18
CA TRP A 36 1.35 -6.55 -0.52
C TRP A 36 0.15 -6.36 0.41
N PHE A 37 0.39 -6.16 1.70
CA PHE A 37 -0.69 -5.86 2.63
C PHE A 37 -1.36 -4.51 2.32
N ILE A 38 -0.58 -3.47 2.05
CA ILE A 38 -1.11 -2.16 1.65
C ILE A 38 -1.93 -2.28 0.36
N ALA A 39 -1.45 -3.05 -0.62
CA ALA A 39 -2.21 -3.34 -1.83
C ALA A 39 -3.53 -4.08 -1.52
N GLY A 40 -3.52 -5.05 -0.59
CA GLY A 40 -4.72 -5.77 -0.16
C GLY A 40 -5.74 -4.85 0.51
N ALA A 41 -5.29 -3.96 1.39
CA ALA A 41 -6.15 -2.96 2.03
C ALA A 41 -6.77 -2.01 0.99
N LEU A 42 -5.98 -1.54 0.03
CA LEU A 42 -6.48 -0.71 -1.08
C LEU A 42 -7.44 -1.50 -1.98
N GLN A 43 -7.21 -2.77 -2.23
CA GLN A 43 -8.13 -3.57 -3.06
C GLN A 43 -9.50 -3.76 -2.39
N LEU A 44 -9.55 -3.80 -1.06
CA LEU A 44 -10.79 -3.96 -0.30
C LEU A 44 -11.62 -2.67 -0.23
N ALA A 45 -10.96 -1.53 -0.06
CA ALA A 45 -11.66 -0.30 0.34
C ALA A 45 -11.10 0.99 -0.29
N ALA A 46 -10.29 0.92 -1.36
CA ALA A 46 -9.81 2.14 -2.02
C ALA A 46 -10.95 3.05 -2.48
N PRO A 47 -10.74 4.37 -2.46
CA PRO A 47 -9.51 5.08 -2.08
C PRO A 47 -9.25 5.15 -0.56
N LEU A 48 -7.99 5.09 -0.12
CA LEU A 48 -7.61 5.18 1.31
C LEU A 48 -6.53 6.22 1.58
N THR A 49 -6.62 6.92 2.71
CA THR A 49 -5.51 7.76 3.21
C THR A 49 -4.46 6.91 3.93
N THR A 50 -3.24 7.45 4.11
CA THR A 50 -2.18 6.81 4.90
C THR A 50 -2.61 6.53 6.35
N GLN A 51 -3.51 7.35 6.91
CA GLN A 51 -4.07 7.14 8.24
C GLN A 51 -4.98 5.91 8.29
N VAL A 52 -5.87 5.72 7.32
CA VAL A 52 -6.75 4.55 7.27
C VAL A 52 -5.94 3.27 7.02
N ILE A 53 -4.95 3.33 6.12
CA ILE A 53 -4.02 2.22 5.90
C ILE A 53 -3.27 1.88 7.20
N CYS A 54 -2.80 2.88 7.94
CA CYS A 54 -2.13 2.68 9.23
C CYS A 54 -3.06 2.05 10.28
N ALA A 55 -4.33 2.46 10.32
CA ALA A 55 -5.32 1.88 11.22
C ALA A 55 -5.56 0.40 10.91
N SER A 56 -5.71 0.04 9.63
CA SER A 56 -5.83 -1.36 9.20
C SER A 56 -4.59 -2.18 9.55
N ILE A 57 -3.38 -1.64 9.36
CA ILE A 57 -2.15 -2.31 9.80
C ILE A 57 -2.13 -2.51 11.31
N ASN A 58 -2.59 -1.54 12.10
CA ASN A 58 -2.62 -1.66 13.55
C ASN A 58 -3.65 -2.71 14.02
N GLU A 59 -4.77 -2.85 13.31
CA GLU A 59 -5.80 -3.85 13.59
C GLU A 59 -5.31 -5.28 13.27
N HIS A 60 -4.64 -5.48 12.14
CA HIS A 60 -4.28 -6.83 11.67
C HIS A 60 -2.83 -7.24 11.99
N GLN A 61 -1.91 -6.28 12.10
CA GLN A 61 -0.48 -6.50 12.28
C GLN A 61 0.15 -5.48 13.26
N PRO A 62 -0.35 -5.38 14.52
CA PRO A 62 0.07 -4.36 15.48
C PRO A 62 1.58 -4.35 15.75
N TRP A 63 2.24 -5.51 15.67
CA TRP A 63 3.70 -5.62 15.85
C TRP A 63 4.51 -4.77 14.86
N ARG A 64 3.97 -4.44 13.68
CA ARG A 64 4.64 -3.54 12.71
C ARG A 64 4.66 -2.10 13.22
N ILE A 65 3.62 -1.67 13.90
CA ILE A 65 3.56 -0.36 14.56
C ILE A 65 4.51 -0.34 15.75
N GLU A 66 4.50 -1.40 16.56
CA GLU A 66 5.38 -1.54 17.73
C GLU A 66 6.88 -1.47 17.37
N ALA A 67 7.26 -2.01 16.21
CA ALA A 67 8.64 -2.01 15.71
C ALA A 67 9.12 -0.64 15.20
N CYS A 68 8.22 0.34 15.03
CA CYS A 68 8.60 1.69 14.63
C CYS A 68 9.41 2.37 15.74
N ARG A 69 10.45 3.12 15.34
CA ARG A 69 11.31 3.88 16.25
C ARG A 69 10.66 5.22 16.63
N GLY A 70 10.97 5.71 17.83
CA GLY A 70 10.54 7.03 18.32
C GLY A 70 9.33 7.00 19.26
N ILE A 71 8.98 8.17 19.79
CA ILE A 71 7.93 8.34 20.81
C ILE A 71 6.53 8.17 20.18
N ASN A 72 6.31 8.73 18.98
CA ASN A 72 5.04 8.61 18.27
C ASN A 72 5.14 7.58 17.13
N LYS A 73 4.95 6.31 17.49
CA LYS A 73 5.06 5.17 16.55
C LYS A 73 4.02 5.20 15.43
N ILE A 74 2.83 5.74 15.69
CA ILE A 74 1.77 5.88 14.68
C ILE A 74 2.18 6.87 13.59
N VAL A 75 2.70 8.04 13.96
CA VAL A 75 3.19 9.02 12.99
C VAL A 75 4.38 8.47 12.20
N ALA A 76 5.30 7.74 12.86
CA ALA A 76 6.41 7.08 12.18
C ALA A 76 5.91 6.02 11.16
N ALA A 77 4.92 5.22 11.53
CA ALA A 77 4.31 4.23 10.65
C ALA A 77 3.63 4.90 9.44
N GLN A 78 2.84 5.96 9.64
CA GLN A 78 2.20 6.71 8.55
C GLN A 78 3.22 7.26 7.55
N ARG A 79 4.34 7.82 8.03
CA ARG A 79 5.44 8.30 7.16
C ARG A 79 6.08 7.16 6.38
N ASN A 80 6.32 6.01 7.01
CA ASN A 80 6.85 4.84 6.31
C ASN A 80 5.89 4.30 5.25
N ILE A 81 4.59 4.26 5.54
CA ILE A 81 3.54 3.88 4.57
C ILE A 81 3.55 4.83 3.38
N GLN A 82 3.55 6.15 3.64
CA GLN A 82 3.63 7.15 2.58
C GLN A 82 4.90 7.00 1.73
N TRP A 83 6.05 6.72 2.36
CA TRP A 83 7.29 6.45 1.65
C TRP A 83 7.16 5.21 0.74
N ILE A 84 6.66 4.08 1.25
CA ILE A 84 6.45 2.85 0.45
C ILE A 84 5.55 3.12 -0.75
N LEU A 85 4.41 3.79 -0.52
CA LEU A 85 3.44 4.12 -1.55
C LEU A 85 4.07 4.99 -2.64
N SER A 86 4.83 6.02 -2.26
CA SER A 86 5.50 6.93 -3.20
C SER A 86 6.61 6.29 -4.04
N ARG A 87 7.17 5.16 -3.58
CA ARG A 87 8.29 4.47 -4.25
C ARG A 87 7.84 3.39 -5.23
N SER A 88 6.56 3.04 -5.25
CA SER A 88 6.04 1.98 -6.11
C SER A 88 5.13 2.55 -7.20
N PRO A 89 5.34 2.22 -8.48
CA PRO A 89 4.45 2.65 -9.55
C PRO A 89 3.07 1.98 -9.48
N ALA A 90 2.87 0.99 -8.60
CA ALA A 90 1.60 0.33 -8.38
C ALA A 90 0.57 1.23 -7.68
N PHE A 91 1.01 2.36 -7.11
CA PHE A 91 0.15 3.28 -6.38
C PHE A 91 0.27 4.70 -6.93
N GLU A 92 -0.81 5.44 -6.79
CA GLU A 92 -0.90 6.86 -7.10
C GLU A 92 -1.83 7.51 -6.07
N HIS A 93 -1.75 8.85 -5.93
CA HIS A 93 -2.62 9.58 -5.03
C HIS A 93 -3.17 10.85 -5.68
N ASP A 94 -4.31 11.31 -5.17
CA ASP A 94 -4.93 12.56 -5.59
C ASP A 94 -4.43 13.75 -4.75
N GLY A 95 -4.91 14.95 -5.06
CA GLY A 95 -4.61 16.17 -4.28
C GLY A 95 -5.19 16.18 -2.86
N SER A 96 -6.06 15.23 -2.53
CA SER A 96 -6.69 15.07 -1.21
C SER A 96 -5.93 14.07 -0.32
N GLY A 97 -4.86 13.46 -0.83
CA GLY A 97 -4.04 12.49 -0.09
C GLY A 97 -4.62 11.07 -0.07
N ASN A 98 -5.61 10.79 -0.92
CA ASN A 98 -6.16 9.46 -1.10
C ASN A 98 -5.29 8.64 -2.05
N TRP A 99 -4.99 7.41 -1.69
CA TRP A 99 -4.22 6.48 -2.50
C TRP A 99 -5.11 5.46 -3.19
N TYR A 100 -4.70 5.05 -4.38
CA TYR A 100 -5.37 4.05 -5.21
C TYR A 100 -4.36 3.24 -6.01
N MET A 101 -4.79 2.07 -6.47
CA MET A 101 -3.98 1.18 -7.29
C MET A 101 -4.03 1.57 -8.77
N THR A 102 -2.87 1.58 -9.42
CA THR A 102 -2.73 1.93 -10.85
C THR A 102 -2.95 0.74 -11.78
N GLY A 103 -2.98 -0.49 -11.24
CA GLY A 103 -2.95 -1.74 -12.01
C GLY A 103 -1.55 -2.15 -12.51
N ARG A 104 -0.51 -1.38 -12.19
CA ARG A 104 0.88 -1.77 -12.46
C ARG A 104 1.36 -2.85 -11.47
N PRO A 105 2.35 -3.69 -11.84
CA PRO A 105 2.89 -4.70 -10.95
C PRO A 105 3.44 -4.11 -9.64
N LEU A 106 3.25 -4.83 -8.53
CA LEU A 106 3.92 -4.53 -7.27
C LEU A 106 5.40 -4.89 -7.39
N VAL A 107 6.21 -3.94 -7.85
CA VAL A 107 7.64 -4.16 -8.04
C VAL A 107 8.31 -4.17 -6.67
N ARG A 108 9.00 -5.28 -6.32
CA ARG A 108 9.92 -5.28 -5.18
C ARG A 108 10.99 -4.23 -5.45
N THR A 109 11.25 -3.32 -4.51
CA THR A 109 12.48 -2.52 -4.56
C THR A 109 13.66 -3.50 -4.74
N PRO A 110 14.57 -3.27 -5.71
CA PRO A 110 15.69 -4.16 -5.95
C PRO A 110 16.45 -4.39 -4.65
N THR A 111 16.86 -5.64 -4.41
CA THR A 111 17.88 -5.92 -3.40
C THR A 111 19.19 -5.36 -3.94
N CYS A 112 19.61 -4.21 -3.39
CA CYS A 112 21.02 -3.84 -3.41
C CYS A 112 21.78 -4.79 -2.48
#